data_AF-A0A2H1JRC8-F1
#
_entry.id   AF-A0A2H1JRC8-F1
#
_cell.length_a   1.000
_cell.length_b   1.000
_cell.length_c   1.000
_cell.angle_alpha   90.00
_cell.angle_beta   90.00
_cell.angle_gamma   90.00
#
_symmetry.space_group_name_H-M   'P 1'
#
loop_
_entity.id
_entity.type
_entity.pdbx_description
1 polymer ?
#
loop_
_entity_poly.entity_id
_entity_poly.type
_entity_poly.pdbx_seq_one_letter_code
_entity_poly.pdbx_strand_id
1 'polypeptide(L)'
;MGDVPTAVSRLGEDDSREAQNLRAVNWLLAQDGGPVVIVTPRRAVESTCISRLISHPRVHHYAWRGHTGGLYDGQRVLYDWPDRQRLNEVWNVEADAIAIIEWGVEGTAKWIEDVNPVQLYPGQTIEPTSSPRAAPEPLPNGVNGILEHIAAMPPAVESFDVLAATPRLHYASHRAHGCARRAPRHHGTLADRT
;
A
#
# COMPACT_ATOMS: atom_id res chain seq x y z
N MET A 1 5.51 -6.40 25.41
CA MET A 1 5.81 -6.18 23.99
C MET A 1 5.01 -4.94 23.62
N GLY A 2 5.69 -3.82 23.37
CA GLY A 2 5.00 -2.56 23.07
C GLY A 2 4.33 -2.64 21.69
N ASP A 3 3.21 -1.95 21.50
CA ASP A 3 2.65 -1.78 20.16
C ASP A 3 3.67 -1.00 19.32
N VAL A 4 4.06 -1.58 18.19
CA VAL A 4 4.93 -0.91 17.21
C VAL A 4 4.18 0.30 16.68
N PRO A 5 4.74 1.53 16.79
CA PRO A 5 4.15 2.73 16.21
C PRO A 5 3.86 2.49 14.73
N THR A 6 2.58 2.55 14.37
CA THR A 6 2.13 2.24 13.03
C THR A 6 1.24 3.34 12.50
N ALA A 7 1.53 3.81 11.28
CA ALA A 7 0.70 4.77 10.57
C ALA A 7 0.36 4.30 9.16
N VAL A 8 -0.80 4.74 8.67
CA VAL A 8 -1.23 4.60 7.29
C VAL A 8 -1.51 5.98 6.69
N SER A 9 -0.79 6.31 5.63
CA SER A 9 -1.05 7.51 4.84
C SER A 9 -2.08 7.22 3.77
N ARG A 10 -3.21 7.92 3.86
CA ARG A 10 -4.39 7.73 3.03
C ARG A 10 -4.54 8.87 2.04
N LEU A 11 -5.05 8.57 0.85
CA LEU A 11 -5.29 9.58 -0.17
C LEU A 11 -6.58 10.32 0.16
N GLY A 12 -6.52 11.65 0.24
CA GLY A 12 -7.70 12.50 0.46
C GLY A 12 -8.34 12.98 -0.84
N GLU A 13 -9.45 13.68 -0.73
CA GLU A 13 -10.07 14.43 -1.83
C GLU A 13 -9.10 15.54 -2.29
N ASP A 14 -8.96 15.73 -3.61
CA ASP A 14 -8.02 16.66 -4.25
C ASP A 14 -6.53 16.51 -3.87
N ASP A 15 -6.17 15.36 -3.29
CA ASP A 15 -4.81 15.08 -2.87
C ASP A 15 -3.98 14.41 -3.98
N SER A 16 -2.66 14.59 -3.91
CA SER A 16 -1.74 13.96 -4.85
C SER A 16 -1.06 12.75 -4.22
N ARG A 17 -0.71 11.76 -5.05
CA ARG A 17 0.12 10.62 -4.62
C ARG A 17 1.45 11.06 -4.01
N GLU A 18 2.07 12.09 -4.56
CA GLU A 18 3.33 12.60 -4.05
C GLU A 18 3.18 13.21 -2.64
N ALA A 19 2.09 13.97 -2.40
CA ALA A 19 1.78 14.51 -1.08
C ALA A 19 1.45 13.41 -0.07
N GLN A 20 0.71 12.38 -0.48
CA GLN A 20 0.44 11.19 0.33
C GLN A 20 1.74 10.47 0.74
N ASN A 21 2.63 10.24 -0.21
CA ASN A 21 3.91 9.59 0.04
C ASN A 21 4.76 10.42 1.00
N LEU A 22 4.79 11.75 0.80
CA LEU A 22 5.53 12.67 1.66
C LEU A 22 5.02 12.65 3.10
N ARG A 23 3.70 12.54 3.33
CA ARG A 23 3.13 12.40 4.68
C ARG A 23 3.63 11.14 5.37
N ALA A 24 3.63 9.99 4.68
CA ALA A 24 4.14 8.74 5.24
C ALA A 24 5.64 8.85 5.59
N VAL A 25 6.43 9.41 4.67
CA VAL A 25 7.87 9.64 4.88
C VAL A 25 8.12 10.55 6.09
N ASN A 26 7.44 11.68 6.17
CA ASN A 26 7.62 12.64 7.27
C ASN A 26 7.26 12.02 8.62
N TRP A 27 6.14 11.29 8.69
CA TRP A 27 5.74 10.62 9.92
C TRP A 27 6.76 9.57 10.34
N LEU A 28 7.28 8.76 9.40
CA LEU A 28 8.26 7.72 9.68
C LEU A 28 9.59 8.31 10.19
N LEU A 29 10.06 9.39 9.55
CA LEU A 29 11.32 10.04 9.93
C LEU A 29 11.25 10.72 11.29
N ALA A 30 10.06 11.11 11.74
CA ALA A 30 9.81 11.66 13.07
C ALA A 30 9.84 10.60 14.18
N GLN A 31 9.73 9.31 13.86
CA GLN A 31 9.85 8.25 14.85
C GLN A 31 11.32 8.03 15.22
N ASP A 32 11.57 7.82 16.50
CA ASP A 32 12.85 7.32 16.99
C ASP A 32 13.08 5.89 16.49
N GLY A 33 14.34 5.52 16.26
CA GLY A 33 14.70 4.18 15.82
C GLY A 33 15.92 4.14 14.90
N GLY A 34 16.22 2.93 14.43
CA GLY A 34 17.38 2.66 13.59
C GLY A 34 17.20 3.07 12.13
N PRO A 35 17.91 2.39 11.20
CA PRO A 35 17.93 2.76 9.80
C PRO A 35 16.56 2.60 9.16
N VAL A 36 16.36 3.32 8.05
CA VAL A 36 15.11 3.28 7.30
C VAL A 36 15.19 2.21 6.22
N VAL A 37 14.14 1.39 6.14
CA VAL A 37 13.95 0.43 5.06
C VAL A 37 12.71 0.79 4.28
N ILE A 38 12.85 0.83 2.96
CA ILE A 38 11.77 1.12 2.03
C ILE A 38 11.45 -0.14 1.26
N VAL A 39 10.18 -0.51 1.21
CA VAL A 39 9.70 -1.67 0.48
C VAL A 39 8.64 -1.23 -0.53
N THR A 40 8.91 -1.40 -1.82
CA THR A 40 8.02 -0.99 -2.92
C THR A 40 7.66 -2.15 -3.85
N PRO A 41 6.57 -2.05 -4.64
CA PRO A 41 6.22 -3.09 -5.60
C PRO A 41 7.32 -3.42 -6.60
N ARG A 42 8.04 -2.38 -7.05
CA ARG A 42 9.12 -2.47 -8.05
C ARG A 42 10.30 -1.57 -7.64
N ARG A 43 11.50 -1.89 -8.15
CA ARG A 43 12.72 -1.10 -7.90
C ARG A 43 12.66 0.32 -8.46
N ALA A 44 11.99 0.51 -9.59
CA ALA A 44 11.79 1.84 -10.16
C ALA A 44 10.64 2.52 -9.43
N VAL A 45 10.91 3.69 -8.82
CA VAL A 45 9.94 4.46 -8.05
C VAL A 45 9.71 5.81 -8.74
N GLU A 46 8.45 6.14 -9.03
CA GLU A 46 8.09 7.42 -9.69
C GLU A 46 8.02 8.59 -8.70
N SER A 47 7.86 8.29 -7.42
CA SER A 47 7.73 9.31 -6.37
C SER A 47 9.06 10.01 -6.11
N THR A 48 9.04 11.33 -6.17
CA THR A 48 10.25 12.15 -6.03
C THR A 48 10.78 12.09 -4.60
N CYS A 49 9.91 12.15 -3.59
CA CYS A 49 10.28 12.10 -2.18
C CYS A 49 10.87 10.74 -1.80
N ILE A 50 10.28 9.63 -2.27
CA ILE A 50 10.79 8.29 -2.01
C ILE A 50 12.13 8.08 -2.74
N SER A 51 12.25 8.52 -4.00
CA SER A 51 13.51 8.44 -4.76
C SER A 51 14.65 9.21 -4.08
N ARG A 52 14.37 10.41 -3.56
CA ARG A 52 15.34 11.17 -2.74
C ARG A 52 15.73 10.42 -1.48
N LEU A 53 14.77 9.80 -0.78
CA LEU A 53 15.05 9.04 0.43
C LEU A 53 15.92 7.80 0.15
N ILE A 54 15.61 7.05 -0.90
CA ILE A 54 16.40 5.89 -1.36
C ILE A 54 17.85 6.28 -1.68
N SER A 55 18.08 7.50 -2.14
CA SER A 55 19.42 7.99 -2.48
C SER A 55 20.31 8.21 -1.25
N HIS A 56 19.77 8.16 -0.03
CA HIS A 56 20.54 8.33 1.20
C HIS A 56 21.30 7.03 1.55
N PRO A 57 22.62 7.07 1.83
CA PRO A 57 23.43 5.87 2.10
C PRO A 57 23.01 4.96 3.26
N ARG A 58 22.14 5.42 4.15
CA ARG A 58 21.66 4.68 5.33
C ARG A 58 20.24 4.12 5.13
N VAL A 59 19.70 4.24 3.93
CA VAL A 59 18.39 3.76 3.55
C VAL A 59 18.57 2.50 2.71
N HIS A 60 17.88 1.44 3.09
CA HIS A 60 17.84 0.21 2.31
C HIS A 60 16.54 0.15 1.51
N HIS A 61 16.63 -0.23 0.24
CA HIS A 61 15.47 -0.31 -0.65
C HIS A 61 15.30 -1.72 -1.21
N TYR A 62 14.11 -2.29 -1.00
CA TYR A 62 13.72 -3.59 -1.49
C TYR A 62 12.48 -3.48 -2.39
N ALA A 63 12.47 -4.29 -3.46
CA ALA A 63 11.27 -4.55 -4.21
C ALA A 63 10.59 -5.81 -3.66
N TRP A 64 9.26 -5.90 -3.69
CA TRP A 64 8.52 -7.09 -3.21
C TRP A 64 9.03 -8.40 -3.81
N ARG A 65 9.43 -8.37 -5.08
CA ARG A 65 9.96 -9.56 -5.75
C ARG A 65 11.32 -9.91 -5.16
N GLY A 66 11.38 -11.04 -4.47
CA GLY A 66 12.60 -11.55 -3.81
C GLY A 66 12.79 -10.98 -2.41
N HIS A 67 11.85 -10.19 -1.90
CA HIS A 67 11.78 -9.79 -0.51
C HIS A 67 10.79 -10.69 0.22
N THR A 68 11.23 -11.31 1.31
CA THR A 68 10.35 -12.01 2.25
C THR A 68 10.37 -11.18 3.52
N GLY A 69 9.21 -10.69 3.98
CA GLY A 69 9.13 -9.93 5.22
C GLY A 69 9.66 -10.72 6.42
N GLY A 70 10.00 -10.02 7.52
CA GLY A 70 10.30 -10.67 8.80
C GLY A 70 11.62 -10.29 9.49
N LEU A 71 12.41 -9.36 8.95
CA LEU A 71 13.66 -8.89 9.59
C LEU A 71 13.74 -7.36 9.62
N TYR A 72 12.83 -6.74 10.38
CA TYR A 72 12.81 -5.29 10.59
C TYR A 72 13.24 -4.90 12.01
N ASP A 73 13.86 -5.82 12.75
CA ASP A 73 14.31 -5.55 14.12
C ASP A 73 15.19 -4.30 14.18
N GLY A 74 14.80 -3.35 15.03
CA GLY A 74 15.46 -2.05 15.18
C GLY A 74 15.45 -1.17 13.91
N GLN A 75 14.48 -1.36 13.01
CA GLN A 75 14.37 -0.60 11.76
C GLN A 75 13.05 0.15 11.68
N ARG A 76 13.06 1.26 10.93
CA ARG A 76 11.86 2.03 10.58
C ARG A 76 11.47 1.72 9.14
N VAL A 77 10.25 1.24 8.93
CA VAL A 77 9.82 0.65 7.65
C VAL A 77 8.83 1.57 6.94
N LEU A 78 9.14 1.98 5.71
CA LEU A 78 8.19 2.56 4.78
C LEU A 78 7.72 1.46 3.82
N TYR A 79 6.43 1.18 3.80
CA TYR A 79 5.85 0.11 2.99
C TYR A 79 4.82 0.66 2.01
N ASP A 80 5.10 0.54 0.72
CA ASP A 80 4.23 1.01 -0.36
C ASP A 80 3.30 -0.11 -0.86
N TRP A 81 2.00 0.18 -1.00
CA TRP A 81 0.86 -0.70 -1.36
C TRP A 81 0.92 -2.11 -0.77
N PRO A 82 0.52 -2.34 0.47
CA PRO A 82 0.42 -3.70 0.95
C PRO A 82 -1.00 -4.20 0.66
N ASP A 83 -1.15 -5.15 -0.25
CA ASP A 83 -2.34 -6.00 -0.24
C ASP A 83 -2.43 -6.73 1.11
N ARG A 84 -3.59 -7.32 1.43
CA ARG A 84 -3.78 -7.98 2.73
C ARG A 84 -2.75 -9.08 3.00
N GLN A 85 -2.32 -9.81 1.98
CA GLN A 85 -1.35 -10.89 2.15
C GLN A 85 0.00 -10.34 2.61
N ARG A 86 0.46 -9.26 2.00
CA ARG A 86 1.74 -8.59 2.34
C ARG A 86 1.67 -7.78 3.63
N LEU A 87 0.50 -7.26 3.98
CA LEU A 87 0.27 -6.62 5.29
C LEU A 87 0.55 -7.59 6.44
N ASN A 88 0.20 -8.86 6.29
CA ASN A 88 0.46 -9.87 7.32
C ASN A 88 1.96 -10.18 7.48
N GLU A 89 2.80 -9.95 6.47
CA GLU A 89 4.26 -10.15 6.57
C GLU A 89 4.96 -9.04 7.38
N VAL A 90 4.32 -7.89 7.53
CA VAL A 90 4.78 -6.78 8.37
C VAL A 90 4.03 -6.70 9.70
N TRP A 91 3.03 -7.56 9.89
CA TRP A 91 2.30 -7.71 11.14
C TRP A 91 3.12 -8.53 12.14
N ASN A 92 3.21 -8.07 13.39
CA ASN A 92 3.96 -8.73 14.47
C ASN A 92 5.49 -8.81 14.24
N VAL A 93 6.06 -7.85 13.51
CA VAL A 93 7.51 -7.66 13.40
C VAL A 93 7.99 -6.72 14.50
N GLU A 94 9.21 -6.91 15.00
CA GLU A 94 9.83 -6.03 16.02
C GLU A 94 10.45 -4.77 15.39
N ALA A 95 9.71 -4.09 14.52
CA ALA A 95 10.16 -2.82 13.95
C ALA A 95 10.09 -1.68 14.98
N ASP A 96 10.94 -0.67 14.81
CA ASP A 96 10.86 0.56 15.62
C ASP A 96 9.65 1.42 15.21
N ALA A 97 9.30 1.41 13.92
CA ALA A 97 8.10 2.04 13.40
C ALA A 97 7.73 1.53 12.01
N ILE A 98 6.44 1.60 11.66
CA ILE A 98 5.93 1.20 10.34
C ILE A 98 5.05 2.32 9.77
N ALA A 99 5.36 2.79 8.58
CA ALA A 99 4.53 3.70 7.80
C ALA A 99 4.08 3.04 6.51
N ILE A 100 2.77 2.98 6.28
CA ILE A 100 2.15 2.36 5.11
C ILE A 100 1.61 3.44 4.18
N ILE A 101 1.88 3.32 2.88
CA ILE A 101 1.26 4.14 1.85
C ILE A 101 0.08 3.36 1.27
N GLU A 102 -1.13 3.85 1.54
CA GLU A 102 -2.38 3.24 1.11
C GLU A 102 -2.66 3.50 -0.37
N TRP A 103 -3.37 2.62 -1.07
CA TRP A 103 -3.81 2.91 -2.44
C TRP A 103 -5.30 2.67 -2.69
N GLY A 104 -6.15 2.67 -1.67
CA GLY A 104 -7.60 2.71 -1.86
C GLY A 104 -8.24 1.35 -2.16
N VAL A 105 -7.64 0.24 -1.72
CA VAL A 105 -8.26 -1.09 -1.83
C VAL A 105 -9.05 -1.49 -0.60
N GLU A 106 -10.11 -2.25 -0.84
CA GLU A 106 -10.98 -2.84 0.18
C GLU A 106 -10.22 -3.55 1.31
N GLY A 107 -9.05 -4.14 1.02
CA GLY A 107 -8.20 -4.81 2.00
C GLY A 107 -7.67 -3.90 3.11
N THR A 108 -7.50 -2.60 2.87
CA THR A 108 -6.95 -1.67 3.88
C THR A 108 -7.95 -1.38 4.99
N ALA A 109 -9.25 -1.35 4.70
CA ALA A 109 -10.28 -1.03 5.71
C ALA A 109 -10.28 -2.05 6.86
N LYS A 110 -10.32 -3.35 6.52
CA LYS A 110 -10.25 -4.43 7.52
C LYS A 110 -8.94 -4.40 8.31
N TRP A 111 -7.83 -4.09 7.66
CA TRP A 111 -6.56 -3.95 8.35
C TRP A 111 -6.56 -2.74 9.30
N ILE A 112 -7.10 -1.59 8.90
CA ILE A 112 -7.25 -0.43 9.80
C ILE A 112 -8.08 -0.78 11.04
N GLU A 113 -9.14 -1.59 10.89
CA GLU A 113 -9.94 -2.09 12.01
C GLU A 113 -9.14 -3.02 12.93
N ASP A 114 -8.40 -3.97 12.36
CA ASP A 114 -7.61 -4.96 13.10
C ASP A 114 -6.39 -4.34 13.81
N VAL A 115 -5.76 -3.34 13.19
CA VAL A 115 -4.48 -2.72 13.60
C VAL A 115 -4.68 -1.44 14.40
N ASN A 116 -5.74 -0.69 14.10
CA ASN A 116 -6.00 0.63 14.66
C ASN A 116 -4.78 1.58 14.59
N PRO A 117 -4.19 1.79 13.40
CA PRO A 117 -3.01 2.62 13.22
C PRO A 117 -3.37 4.12 13.31
N VAL A 118 -2.35 4.97 13.44
CA VAL A 118 -2.47 6.41 13.14
C VAL A 118 -2.87 6.55 11.66
N GLN A 119 -3.90 7.33 11.35
CA GLN A 119 -4.30 7.59 9.96
C GLN A 119 -3.92 9.01 9.56
N LEU A 120 -3.12 9.13 8.49
CA LEU A 120 -2.59 10.40 7.99
C LEU A 120 -3.34 10.83 6.73
N TYR A 121 -4.02 11.96 6.82
CA TYR A 121 -4.79 12.60 5.74
C TYR A 121 -4.22 13.99 5.41
N PRO A 122 -4.63 14.61 4.29
CA PRO A 122 -4.32 16.01 4.03
C PRO A 122 -4.84 16.91 5.17
N GLY A 123 -3.91 17.58 5.86
CA GLY A 123 -4.26 18.52 6.94
C GLY A 123 -4.83 17.90 8.21
N GLN A 124 -4.94 16.57 8.29
CA GLN A 124 -5.55 15.88 9.42
C GLN A 124 -4.77 14.60 9.77
N THR A 125 -4.59 14.37 11.06
CA THR A 125 -4.12 13.10 11.61
C THR A 125 -5.18 12.57 12.56
N ILE A 126 -5.57 11.30 12.38
CA ILE A 126 -6.50 10.60 13.26
C ILE A 126 -5.67 9.65 14.11
N GLU A 127 -5.67 9.88 15.42
CA GLU A 127 -4.98 9.02 16.37
C GLU A 127 -5.70 7.66 16.53
N PRO A 128 -4.97 6.59 16.90
CA PRO A 128 -5.54 5.31 17.27
C PRO A 128 -6.67 5.52 18.28
N THR A 129 -7.83 4.94 18.01
CA THR A 129 -8.91 4.97 19.00
C THR A 129 -8.49 4.09 20.17
N SER A 130 -8.52 4.60 21.40
CA SER A 130 -8.28 3.81 22.61
C SER A 130 -9.41 2.80 22.84
N SER A 131 -9.61 1.87 21.92
CA SER A 131 -10.54 0.77 22.12
C SER A 131 -9.86 -0.18 23.10
N PRO A 132 -10.47 -0.50 24.25
CA PRO A 132 -9.95 -1.58 25.08
C PRO A 132 -9.96 -2.82 24.20
N ARG A 133 -8.78 -3.25 23.74
CA ARG A 133 -8.60 -4.55 23.10
C ARG A 133 -9.16 -5.54 24.10
N ALA A 134 -10.37 -6.05 23.84
CA ALA A 134 -11.01 -6.99 24.72
C ALA A 134 -9.99 -8.10 24.92
N ALA A 135 -9.58 -8.33 26.17
CA ALA A 135 -8.65 -9.39 26.47
C ALA A 135 -9.26 -10.66 25.85
N PRO A 136 -8.53 -11.39 24.99
CA PRO A 136 -9.06 -12.60 24.42
C PRO A 136 -9.53 -13.47 25.59
N GLU A 137 -10.76 -13.97 25.52
CA GLU A 137 -11.26 -14.85 26.56
C GLU A 137 -10.24 -15.99 26.75
N PRO A 138 -9.87 -16.31 27.99
CA PRO A 138 -8.87 -17.34 28.23
C PRO A 138 -9.35 -18.64 27.59
N LEU A 139 -8.51 -19.21 26.72
CA LEU A 139 -8.81 -20.50 26.10
C LEU A 139 -9.02 -21.54 27.22
N PRO A 140 -10.06 -22.37 27.12
CA PRO A 140 -10.26 -23.45 28.08
C PRO A 140 -9.04 -24.38 28.09
N ASN A 141 -8.62 -24.76 29.29
CA ASN A 141 -7.43 -25.59 29.48
C ASN A 141 -7.63 -27.01 28.93
N GLY A 142 -6.60 -27.54 28.27
CA GLY A 142 -6.57 -28.90 27.75
C GLY A 142 -7.18 -29.03 26.36
N VAL A 143 -6.66 -30.00 25.59
CA VAL A 143 -7.00 -30.18 24.17
C VAL A 143 -8.50 -30.37 23.95
N ASN A 144 -9.18 -31.10 24.83
CA ASN A 144 -10.62 -31.35 24.72
C ASN A 144 -11.45 -30.06 24.87
N GLY A 145 -11.09 -29.20 25.82
CA GLY A 145 -11.76 -27.92 26.04
C GLY A 145 -11.60 -26.98 24.85
N ILE A 146 -10.42 -26.96 24.22
CA ILE A 146 -10.17 -26.17 23.01
C ILE A 146 -11.03 -26.67 21.83
N LEU A 147 -11.13 -27.99 21.64
CA LEU A 147 -11.95 -28.56 20.56
C LEU A 147 -13.45 -28.30 20.77
N GLU A 148 -13.94 -28.40 22.00
CA GLU A 148 -15.33 -28.06 22.35
C GLU A 148 -15.61 -26.58 22.15
N HIS A 149 -14.67 -25.69 22.49
CA HIS A 149 -14.78 -24.25 22.28
C HIS A 149 -14.87 -23.90 20.78
N ILE A 150 -14.02 -24.52 19.94
CA ILE A 150 -14.07 -24.35 18.48
C ILE A 150 -15.37 -24.92 17.91
N ALA A 151 -15.83 -26.07 18.41
CA ALA A 151 -17.08 -26.69 17.96
C ALA A 151 -18.33 -25.90 18.38
N ALA A 152 -18.26 -25.16 19.48
CA ALA A 152 -19.33 -24.28 19.96
C ALA A 152 -19.33 -22.89 19.29
N MET A 153 -18.24 -22.51 18.63
CA MET A 153 -18.20 -21.29 17.83
C MET A 153 -19.13 -21.43 16.62
N PRO A 154 -19.98 -20.42 16.33
CA PRO A 154 -20.73 -20.41 15.09
C PRO A 154 -19.73 -20.39 13.91
N PRO A 155 -20.05 -21.02 12.77
CA PRO A 155 -19.24 -20.87 11.58
C PRO A 155 -19.08 -19.39 11.27
N ALA A 156 -17.86 -18.96 10.95
CA ALA A 156 -17.59 -17.58 10.56
C ALA A 156 -18.55 -17.21 9.42
N VAL A 157 -19.43 -16.24 9.68
CA VAL A 157 -20.33 -15.72 8.66
C VAL A 157 -19.48 -14.96 7.64
N GLU A 158 -19.23 -15.58 6.49
CA GLU A 158 -18.82 -14.83 5.30
C GLU A 158 -20.02 -14.01 4.87
N SER A 159 -20.02 -12.71 5.18
CA SER A 159 -21.01 -11.76 4.66
C SER A 159 -20.88 -11.66 3.14
N PHE A 160 -21.58 -12.53 2.41
CA PHE A 160 -21.87 -12.39 0.99
C PHE A 160 -23.30 -11.88 0.82
N ASP A 161 -23.51 -10.58 1.07
CA ASP A 161 -24.69 -9.90 0.53
C ASP A 161 -24.36 -9.42 -0.89
N VAL A 162 -24.56 -10.32 -1.85
CA VAL A 162 -24.73 -9.96 -3.25
C VAL A 162 -26.18 -9.53 -3.43
N LEU A 163 -26.43 -8.24 -3.56
CA LEU A 163 -27.64 -7.76 -4.23
C LEU A 163 -27.26 -6.92 -5.46
N ALA A 164 -27.81 -7.37 -6.58
CA ALA A 164 -27.46 -6.99 -7.94
C ALA A 164 -27.86 -5.56 -8.30
N ALA A 165 -26.98 -4.86 -9.03
CA ALA A 165 -27.35 -3.84 -10.02
C ALA A 165 -26.17 -3.55 -10.97
N THR A 166 -26.01 -4.34 -12.03
CA THR A 166 -25.33 -3.89 -13.25
C THR A 166 -26.38 -3.42 -14.26
N PRO A 167 -26.11 -2.32 -14.97
CA PRO A 167 -25.99 -2.49 -16.41
C PRO A 167 -24.74 -1.83 -17.02
N ARG A 168 -24.05 -2.66 -17.83
CA ARG A 168 -23.40 -2.37 -19.11
C ARG A 168 -22.61 -1.05 -19.25
N LEU A 169 -21.29 -1.15 -19.15
CA LEU A 169 -20.37 -0.29 -19.89
C LEU A 169 -20.38 -0.68 -21.38
N HIS A 170 -20.84 0.24 -22.23
CA HIS A 170 -20.63 0.19 -23.68
C HIS A 170 -19.18 0.61 -23.95
N TYR A 171 -18.36 -0.34 -24.40
CA TYR A 171 -17.01 -0.07 -24.89
C TYR A 171 -17.10 0.27 -26.39
N ALA A 172 -17.05 1.54 -26.75
CA ALA A 172 -16.95 1.98 -28.14
C ALA A 172 -15.50 1.83 -28.61
N SER A 173 -15.26 0.79 -29.41
CA SER A 173 -14.05 0.58 -30.18
C SER A 173 -14.03 1.53 -31.38
N HIS A 174 -13.21 2.57 -31.34
CA HIS A 174 -12.87 3.34 -32.55
C HIS A 174 -11.56 2.83 -33.15
N ARG A 175 -11.72 2.11 -34.26
CA ARG A 175 -10.68 1.79 -35.23
C ARG A 175 -10.06 3.06 -35.80
N ALA A 176 -8.77 2.94 -36.08
CA ALA A 176 -7.91 3.87 -36.78
C ALA A 176 -8.47 4.34 -38.14
N HIS A 177 -8.40 5.66 -38.37
CA HIS A 177 -8.13 6.26 -39.68
C HIS A 177 -7.38 7.58 -39.45
N GLY A 178 -6.15 7.66 -39.96
CA GLY A 178 -5.29 8.82 -39.79
C GLY A 178 -3.96 8.64 -40.51
N CYS A 179 -4.04 8.41 -41.83
CA CYS A 179 -2.90 8.38 -42.72
C CYS A 179 -2.27 9.78 -42.78
N ALA A 180 -1.11 9.98 -42.14
CA ALA A 180 -0.31 11.19 -42.27
C ALA A 180 1.05 10.83 -42.90
N ARG A 181 1.10 10.85 -44.24
CA ARG A 181 2.34 10.92 -45.03
C ARG A 181 2.11 11.83 -46.23
N ARG A 182 2.65 13.06 -46.19
CA ARG A 182 3.66 13.51 -47.16
C ARG A 182 4.15 14.93 -46.85
N ALA A 183 5.46 15.05 -46.80
CA ALA A 183 6.22 16.28 -46.89
C ALA A 183 6.15 16.88 -48.30
N PRO A 184 6.34 18.20 -48.46
CA PRO A 184 6.55 18.82 -49.77
C PRO A 184 8.03 18.71 -50.14
N ARG A 185 8.35 18.14 -51.31
CA ARG A 185 9.60 18.41 -52.01
C ARG A 185 9.28 18.68 -53.48
N HIS A 186 9.42 19.95 -53.85
CA HIS A 186 9.55 20.38 -55.22
C HIS A 186 10.83 19.78 -55.81
N HIS A 187 10.73 19.11 -56.95
CA HIS A 187 11.80 19.11 -57.93
C HIS A 187 11.17 19.02 -59.32
N GLY A 188 11.22 20.15 -60.02
CA GLY A 188 10.98 20.22 -61.44
C GLY A 188 12.13 19.56 -62.20
N THR A 189 11.74 18.80 -63.20
CA THR A 189 12.57 18.16 -64.22
C THR A 189 13.27 19.23 -65.05
N LEU A 190 14.60 19.21 -65.10
CA LEU A 190 15.36 19.80 -66.20
C LEU A 190 15.85 18.65 -67.08
N ALA A 191 15.33 18.61 -68.30
CA ALA A 191 15.80 17.73 -69.35
C ALA A 191 17.13 18.27 -69.88
N ASP A 192 18.12 17.39 -70.02
CA ASP A 192 19.32 17.65 -70.79
C ASP A 192 19.45 16.56 -71.86
N ARG A 193 19.33 16.99 -73.12
CA ARG A 193 19.70 16.27 -74.34
C ARG A 193 19.91 17.32 -75.44
N THR A 194 21.16 17.74 -75.59
CA THR A 194 21.85 17.91 -76.89
C THR A 194 23.33 17.73 -76.65
#